data_AF-T0Z379-F1
#
_entry.id   AF-T0Z379-F1
#
_cell.length_a   1.000
_cell.length_b   1.000
_cell.length_c   1.000
_cell.angle_alpha   90.00
_cell.angle_beta   90.00
_cell.angle_gamma   90.00
#
_symmetry.space_group_name_H-M   'P 1'
#
loop_
_entity.id
_entity.type
_entity.pdbx_description
1 polymer ?
#
loop_
_entity_poly.entity_id
_entity_poly.type
_entity_poly.pdbx_seq_one_letter_code
_entity_poly.pdbx_strand_id
1 'polypeptide(L)'
;MRHLYSGQDYEIDTPTLAFVARQRGQYRIDIAPGGKGTQVTVFSGAATVYGQGGAERHVSAGNSYRFLDSSLTQVEVFAVPAPDSFDRWCFARDARYQRNYSNSREYVSSEVIGYQDLAGYGSWQNEINYGPMWFPTAVPMGWAPYRYGHWAWIAPWGWTWIDNAPWGFAPFHYGRWAYVGNRWGWVPGSMAMRPIYAPALVAFVGGFGDGFGGGFGWNVGVGLGGPVGWYPLEPGAVFVPWYRCGPRYFRDVNVTNIRVVNRTTINNINNTYNIYRRRGHLNFRQIGDHRISPRALTMVPHDVFVGAHQIGPHMLVARPHGTVLRGPLALGAPPAPGRGSLMAPNHGLRPNVPRPVFARNVLAHRPPRQFMNALPQHADGYRLARGNHARPMIPVQPVRIADNVRVIGQ
;
A
#
# COMPACT_ATOMS: atom_id res chain seq x y z
N MET A 1 -6.55 12.37 -16.31
CA MET A 1 -5.11 12.62 -16.07
C MET A 1 -4.88 14.10 -15.77
N ARG A 2 -4.32 14.44 -14.59
CA ARG A 2 -4.25 15.83 -14.10
C ARG A 2 -2.86 16.47 -14.14
N HIS A 3 -1.82 15.68 -13.91
CA HIS A 3 -0.43 16.11 -13.91
C HIS A 3 0.40 15.14 -14.73
N LEU A 4 1.39 15.70 -15.43
CA LEU A 4 2.29 15.01 -16.33
C LEU A 4 3.54 15.91 -16.35
N TYR A 5 4.67 15.41 -15.84
CA TYR A 5 5.92 16.19 -15.84
C TYR A 5 6.52 16.22 -17.24
N SER A 6 7.34 17.22 -17.56
CA SER A 6 7.97 17.32 -18.88
C SER A 6 8.72 16.04 -19.23
N GLY A 7 8.45 15.47 -20.40
CA GLY A 7 9.05 14.21 -20.88
C GLY A 7 8.44 12.92 -20.31
N GLN A 8 7.40 12.99 -19.47
CA GLN A 8 6.67 11.79 -19.03
C GLN A 8 5.55 11.40 -19.99
N ASP A 9 5.34 10.10 -20.15
CA ASP A 9 4.18 9.56 -20.85
C ASP A 9 3.43 8.62 -19.89
N TYR A 10 2.11 8.51 -20.04
CA TYR A 10 1.33 7.48 -19.37
C TYR A 10 0.84 6.46 -20.38
N GLU A 11 1.22 5.21 -20.15
CA GLU A 11 0.86 4.05 -20.97
C GLU A 11 -0.15 3.19 -20.22
N ILE A 12 -1.27 2.87 -20.87
CA ILE A 12 -2.29 1.94 -20.38
C ILE A 12 -2.41 0.83 -21.39
N ASP A 13 -2.02 -0.38 -20.98
CA ASP A 13 -2.09 -1.53 -21.85
C ASP A 13 -3.43 -2.23 -21.75
N THR A 14 -3.99 -2.55 -22.90
CA THR A 14 -5.16 -3.41 -23.05
C THR A 14 -4.79 -4.63 -23.89
N PRO A 15 -5.64 -5.66 -23.95
CA PRO A 15 -5.37 -6.83 -24.79
C PRO A 15 -5.22 -6.50 -26.29
N THR A 16 -5.81 -5.40 -26.77
CA THR A 16 -5.78 -5.04 -28.20
C THR A 16 -4.83 -3.91 -28.54
N LEU A 17 -4.55 -2.98 -27.62
CA LEU A 17 -3.71 -1.82 -27.89
C LEU A 17 -3.03 -1.30 -26.62
N ALA A 18 -1.95 -0.55 -26.82
CA ALA A 18 -1.35 0.31 -25.80
C ALA A 18 -1.84 1.76 -26.02
N PHE A 19 -2.48 2.34 -25.02
CA PHE A 19 -2.90 3.74 -25.03
C PHE A 19 -1.79 4.60 -24.40
N VAL A 20 -1.33 5.62 -25.10
CA VAL A 20 -0.24 6.51 -24.64
C VAL A 20 -0.70 7.96 -24.67
N ALA A 21 -0.80 8.58 -23.49
CA ALA A 21 -1.09 10.00 -23.34
C ALA A 21 0.17 10.79 -22.96
N ARG A 22 0.46 11.84 -23.74
CA ARG A 22 1.59 12.77 -23.52
C ARG A 22 1.14 14.17 -23.08
N GLN A 23 -0.17 14.35 -22.91
CA GLN A 23 -0.76 15.59 -22.43
C GLN A 23 -1.90 15.30 -21.46
N ARG A 24 -2.26 16.32 -20.67
CA ARG A 24 -3.41 16.27 -19.78
C ARG A 24 -4.69 16.03 -20.57
N GLY A 25 -5.61 15.27 -19.99
CA GLY A 25 -6.88 14.94 -20.62
C GLY A 25 -7.74 14.02 -19.77
N GLN A 26 -8.99 13.86 -20.20
CA GLN A 26 -9.95 12.93 -19.62
C GLN A 26 -10.29 11.89 -20.67
N TYR A 27 -9.97 10.64 -20.34
CA TYR A 27 -10.08 9.50 -21.23
C TYR A 27 -10.83 8.39 -20.50
N ARG A 28 -11.67 7.65 -21.21
CA ARG A 28 -12.26 6.40 -20.75
C ARG A 28 -11.82 5.28 -21.69
N ILE A 29 -11.41 4.17 -21.09
CA ILE A 29 -10.93 2.99 -21.79
C ILE A 29 -11.77 1.81 -21.33
N ASP A 30 -12.62 1.30 -22.21
CA ASP A 30 -13.44 0.11 -21.97
C ASP A 30 -12.84 -1.09 -22.74
N ILE A 31 -12.77 -2.24 -22.07
CA ILE A 31 -12.30 -3.49 -22.69
C ILE A 31 -13.51 -4.38 -22.94
N ALA A 32 -13.72 -4.78 -24.20
CA ALA A 32 -14.81 -5.67 -24.56
C ALA A 32 -14.68 -7.04 -23.87
N PRO A 33 -15.79 -7.78 -23.65
CA PRO A 33 -15.76 -9.13 -23.11
C PRO A 33 -14.77 -10.03 -23.85
N GLY A 34 -14.00 -10.83 -23.09
CA GLY A 34 -12.95 -11.67 -23.66
C GLY A 34 -11.70 -10.91 -24.16
N GLY A 35 -11.64 -9.58 -24.04
CA GLY A 35 -10.49 -8.79 -24.51
C GLY A 35 -10.44 -8.63 -26.03
N LYS A 36 -11.54 -8.87 -26.73
CA LYS A 36 -11.64 -8.83 -28.20
C LYS A 36 -11.82 -7.43 -28.79
N GLY A 37 -11.54 -6.39 -28.01
CA GLY A 37 -11.73 -5.02 -28.44
C GLY A 37 -11.45 -4.04 -27.31
N THR A 38 -11.05 -2.84 -27.68
CA THR A 38 -10.88 -1.72 -26.76
C THR A 38 -11.60 -0.51 -27.34
N GLN A 39 -12.40 0.14 -26.51
CA GLN A 39 -13.02 1.42 -26.83
C GLN A 39 -12.32 2.53 -26.06
N VAL A 40 -11.87 3.56 -26.76
CA VAL A 40 -11.21 4.75 -26.20
C VAL A 40 -12.10 5.95 -26.43
N THR A 41 -12.71 6.46 -25.38
CA THR A 41 -13.50 7.71 -25.39
C THR A 41 -12.63 8.86 -24.92
N VAL A 42 -12.50 9.92 -25.73
CA VAL A 42 -11.68 11.09 -25.41
C VAL A 42 -12.58 12.29 -25.12
N PHE A 43 -12.78 12.58 -23.84
CA PHE A 43 -13.58 13.74 -23.41
C PHE A 43 -12.79 15.05 -23.58
N SER A 44 -11.50 15.03 -23.28
CA SER A 44 -10.58 16.17 -23.48
C SER A 44 -9.15 15.70 -23.66
N GLY A 45 -8.34 16.50 -24.35
CA GLY A 45 -6.96 16.16 -24.71
C GLY A 45 -6.88 15.32 -25.98
N ALA A 46 -5.75 14.65 -26.16
CA ALA A 46 -5.55 13.70 -27.24
C ALA A 46 -4.42 12.75 -26.86
N ALA A 47 -4.45 11.56 -27.45
CA ALA A 47 -3.51 10.49 -27.18
C ALA A 47 -3.17 9.74 -28.46
N THR A 48 -2.22 8.84 -28.34
CA THR A 48 -1.85 7.91 -29.40
C THR A 48 -2.14 6.49 -28.92
N VAL A 49 -2.75 5.67 -29.76
CA VAL A 49 -2.86 4.23 -29.54
C VAL A 49 -1.90 3.48 -30.44
N TYR A 50 -1.29 2.43 -29.89
CA TYR A 50 -0.33 1.57 -30.58
C TYR A 50 -0.83 0.14 -30.62
N GLY A 51 -0.65 -0.51 -31.77
CA GLY A 51 -1.05 -1.87 -32.05
C GLY A 51 0.14 -2.74 -32.47
N GLN A 52 -0.19 -3.94 -32.94
CA GLN A 52 0.78 -4.89 -33.47
C GLN A 52 1.45 -4.35 -34.75
N GLY A 53 2.71 -4.75 -34.97
CA GLY A 53 3.43 -4.42 -36.20
C GLY A 53 3.80 -2.94 -36.32
N GLY A 54 3.77 -2.19 -35.20
CA GLY A 54 4.03 -0.75 -35.21
C GLY A 54 2.84 0.09 -35.69
N ALA A 55 1.64 -0.50 -35.77
CA ALA A 55 0.44 0.26 -36.08
C ALA A 55 0.23 1.37 -35.04
N GLU A 56 -0.07 2.58 -35.50
CA GLU A 56 -0.30 3.75 -34.65
C GLU A 56 -1.55 4.49 -35.14
N ARG A 57 -2.38 4.96 -34.20
CA ARG A 57 -3.45 5.93 -34.51
C ARG A 57 -3.54 7.04 -33.47
N HIS A 58 -3.85 8.24 -33.95
CA HIS A 58 -4.18 9.37 -33.10
C HIS A 58 -5.65 9.35 -32.70
N VAL A 59 -5.93 9.60 -31.42
CA VAL A 59 -7.28 9.74 -30.88
C VAL A 59 -7.43 11.10 -30.22
N SER A 60 -8.47 11.84 -30.57
CA SER A 60 -8.65 13.24 -30.17
C SER A 60 -10.01 13.50 -29.53
N ALA A 61 -10.07 14.58 -28.73
CA ALA A 61 -11.27 14.99 -28.01
C ALA A 61 -12.51 15.10 -28.89
N GLY A 62 -13.66 14.77 -28.30
CA GLY A 62 -14.97 14.79 -28.98
C GLY A 62 -15.31 13.47 -29.68
N ASN A 63 -14.38 12.50 -29.72
CA ASN A 63 -14.56 11.21 -30.36
C ASN A 63 -14.45 10.02 -29.39
N SER A 64 -15.15 8.94 -29.73
CA SER A 64 -14.99 7.61 -29.15
C SER A 64 -14.60 6.62 -30.24
N TYR A 65 -13.47 5.94 -30.06
CA TYR A 65 -12.88 5.02 -31.04
C TYR A 65 -13.01 3.59 -30.55
N ARG A 66 -13.62 2.71 -31.35
CA ARG A 66 -13.70 1.27 -31.06
C ARG A 66 -12.75 0.52 -31.97
N PHE A 67 -11.75 -0.12 -31.36
CA PHE A 67 -10.77 -0.98 -32.01
C PHE A 67 -11.15 -2.43 -31.78
N LEU A 68 -11.32 -3.19 -32.87
CA LEU A 68 -11.77 -4.58 -32.83
C LEU A 68 -10.59 -5.57 -32.72
N ASP A 69 -9.38 -5.14 -33.07
CA ASP A 69 -8.17 -5.95 -33.00
C ASP A 69 -6.91 -5.09 -32.80
N SER A 70 -5.76 -5.75 -32.71
CA SER A 70 -4.45 -5.13 -32.55
C SER A 70 -3.84 -4.60 -33.84
N SER A 71 -4.42 -4.86 -35.00
CA SER A 71 -3.92 -4.28 -36.27
C SER A 71 -4.24 -2.79 -36.38
N LEU A 72 -5.24 -2.32 -35.60
CA LEU A 72 -5.80 -0.97 -35.67
C LEU A 72 -6.28 -0.58 -37.07
N THR A 73 -6.54 -1.55 -37.96
CA THR A 73 -7.02 -1.27 -39.32
C THR A 73 -8.53 -0.97 -39.33
N GLN A 74 -9.29 -1.76 -38.58
CA GLN A 74 -10.74 -1.59 -38.40
C GLN A 74 -11.02 -0.75 -37.15
N VAL A 75 -11.41 0.50 -37.38
CA VAL A 75 -11.72 1.45 -36.31
C VAL A 75 -13.06 2.10 -36.59
N GLU A 76 -13.96 1.97 -35.65
CA GLU A 76 -15.24 2.69 -35.68
C GLU A 76 -15.10 3.95 -34.83
N VAL A 77 -15.59 5.07 -35.36
CA VAL A 77 -15.51 6.37 -34.70
C VAL A 77 -16.91 6.90 -34.46
N PHE A 78 -17.19 7.26 -33.22
CA PHE A 78 -18.45 7.81 -32.75
C PHE A 78 -18.21 9.19 -32.15
N ALA A 79 -19.26 10.02 -32.10
CA ALA A 79 -19.27 11.14 -31.17
C ALA A 79 -19.21 10.63 -29.73
N VAL A 80 -18.62 11.42 -28.82
CA VAL A 80 -18.62 11.09 -27.39
C VAL A 80 -20.06 10.88 -26.90
N PRO A 81 -20.39 9.72 -26.30
CA PRO A 81 -21.73 9.47 -25.79
C PRO A 81 -22.04 10.37 -24.59
N ALA A 82 -23.33 10.52 -24.27
CA ALA A 82 -23.73 11.17 -23.03
C ALA A 82 -23.11 10.43 -21.83
N PRO A 83 -22.56 11.14 -20.83
CA PRO A 83 -21.94 10.52 -19.67
C PRO A 83 -22.87 9.54 -18.96
N ASP A 84 -22.43 8.31 -18.74
CA ASP A 84 -23.19 7.31 -17.99
C ASP A 84 -23.05 7.50 -16.45
N SER A 85 -23.56 6.56 -15.65
CA SER A 85 -23.45 6.64 -14.19
C SER A 85 -22.01 6.59 -13.68
N PHE A 86 -21.15 5.82 -14.34
CA PHE A 86 -19.74 5.71 -13.97
C PHE A 86 -18.97 6.98 -14.34
N ASP A 87 -19.24 7.54 -15.52
CA ASP A 87 -18.67 8.81 -15.95
C ASP A 87 -19.07 9.93 -14.98
N ARG A 88 -20.38 10.04 -14.66
CA ARG A 88 -20.88 11.03 -13.70
C ARG A 88 -20.26 10.87 -12.32
N TRP A 89 -20.09 9.64 -11.84
CA TRP A 89 -19.41 9.37 -10.57
C TRP A 89 -17.94 9.82 -10.61
N CYS A 90 -17.21 9.49 -11.68
CA CYS A 90 -15.83 9.92 -11.90
C CYS A 90 -15.71 11.45 -11.93
N PHE A 91 -16.55 12.13 -12.72
CA PHE A 91 -16.55 13.59 -12.84
C PHE A 91 -16.91 14.28 -11.53
N ALA A 92 -17.87 13.74 -10.76
CA ALA A 92 -18.22 14.28 -9.45
C ALA A 92 -17.05 14.17 -8.46
N ARG A 93 -16.32 13.05 -8.47
CA ARG A 93 -15.10 12.88 -7.66
C ARG A 93 -14.00 13.84 -8.10
N ASP A 94 -13.82 14.00 -9.40
CA ASP A 94 -12.85 14.92 -9.99
C ASP A 94 -13.15 16.38 -9.58
N ALA A 95 -14.39 16.83 -9.71
CA ALA A 95 -14.81 18.16 -9.28
C ALA A 95 -14.64 18.37 -7.76
N ARG A 96 -14.91 17.34 -6.95
CA ARG A 96 -14.65 17.39 -5.50
C ARG A 96 -13.16 17.59 -5.19
N TYR A 97 -12.28 16.85 -5.84
CA TYR A 97 -10.84 17.02 -5.67
C TYR A 97 -10.35 18.40 -6.12
N GLN A 98 -10.93 18.96 -7.18
CA GLN A 98 -10.63 20.32 -7.62
C GLN A 98 -10.99 21.36 -6.55
N ARG A 99 -12.18 21.25 -5.96
CA ARG A 99 -12.64 22.15 -4.89
C ARG A 99 -11.83 22.01 -3.61
N ASN A 100 -11.46 20.79 -3.27
CA ASN A 100 -10.70 20.49 -2.06
C ASN A 100 -9.19 20.74 -2.20
N TYR A 101 -8.73 21.05 -3.41
CA TYR A 101 -7.30 21.17 -3.74
C TYR A 101 -6.58 22.23 -2.90
N SER A 102 -7.21 23.39 -2.68
CA SER A 102 -6.64 24.47 -1.87
C SER A 102 -6.54 24.11 -0.38
N ASN A 103 -7.54 23.42 0.17
CA ASN A 103 -7.73 23.30 1.61
C ASN A 103 -6.67 22.45 2.33
N SER A 104 -6.05 21.50 1.63
CA SER A 104 -5.03 20.62 2.22
C SER A 104 -3.61 20.95 1.76
N ARG A 105 -3.41 21.60 0.59
CA ARG A 105 -2.08 21.83 0.00
C ARG A 105 -1.18 22.75 0.83
N GLU A 106 -1.77 23.60 1.67
CA GLU A 106 -1.03 24.43 2.62
C GLU A 106 -0.32 23.62 3.72
N TYR A 107 -0.81 22.41 3.99
CA TYR A 107 -0.36 21.59 5.12
C TYR A 107 0.36 20.31 4.70
N VAL A 108 0.14 19.83 3.47
CA VAL A 108 0.71 18.60 2.94
C VAL A 108 1.18 18.78 1.49
N SER A 109 2.29 18.15 1.13
CA SER A 109 2.77 18.12 -0.25
C SER A 109 1.69 17.56 -1.19
N SER A 110 1.51 18.19 -2.35
CA SER A 110 0.58 17.73 -3.39
C SER A 110 0.98 16.39 -4.03
N GLU A 111 2.19 15.90 -3.74
CA GLU A 111 2.67 14.59 -4.18
C GLU A 111 2.23 13.45 -3.23
N VAL A 112 1.65 13.76 -2.07
CA VAL A 112 1.06 12.74 -1.19
C VAL A 112 -0.22 12.22 -1.84
N ILE A 113 -0.26 10.94 -2.18
CA ILE A 113 -1.45 10.34 -2.79
C ILE A 113 -2.60 10.31 -1.77
N GLY A 114 -3.80 10.71 -2.20
CA GLY A 114 -5.02 10.64 -1.37
C GLY A 114 -5.28 11.85 -0.46
N TYR A 115 -4.40 12.86 -0.45
CA TYR A 115 -4.54 14.02 0.44
C TYR A 115 -5.81 14.86 0.18
N GLN A 116 -6.36 14.80 -1.03
CA GLN A 116 -7.57 15.56 -1.41
C GLN A 116 -8.82 15.07 -0.68
N ASP A 117 -8.84 13.81 -0.25
CA ASP A 117 -9.96 13.25 0.51
C ASP A 117 -10.04 13.89 1.92
N LEU A 118 -8.91 14.32 2.50
CA LEU A 118 -8.85 14.86 3.87
C LEU A 118 -9.78 16.06 4.12
N ALA A 119 -9.92 16.94 3.13
CA ALA A 119 -10.73 18.16 3.26
C ALA A 119 -12.23 17.87 3.51
N GLY A 120 -12.70 16.68 3.13
CA GLY A 120 -14.11 16.29 3.31
C GLY A 120 -14.41 15.52 4.60
N TYR A 121 -13.39 15.07 5.35
CA TYR A 121 -13.56 14.12 6.47
C TYR A 121 -12.88 14.55 7.77
N GLY A 122 -12.29 15.73 7.80
CA GLY A 122 -11.61 16.24 8.97
C GLY A 122 -11.23 17.71 8.85
N SER A 123 -10.53 18.21 9.87
CA SER A 123 -10.12 19.60 9.98
C SER A 123 -8.64 19.71 10.31
N TRP A 124 -7.96 20.68 9.72
CA TRP A 124 -6.60 21.06 10.10
C TRP A 124 -6.63 21.95 11.34
N GLN A 125 -5.74 21.69 12.29
CA GLN A 125 -5.52 22.51 13.47
C GLN A 125 -4.02 22.59 13.75
N ASN A 126 -3.54 23.74 14.22
CA ASN A 126 -2.13 23.91 14.55
C ASN A 126 -1.88 23.55 16.02
N GLU A 127 -1.02 22.57 16.25
CA GLU A 127 -0.64 22.10 17.58
C GLU A 127 0.77 22.55 17.93
N ILE A 128 0.97 23.05 19.16
CA ILE A 128 2.22 23.71 19.58
C ILE A 128 3.45 22.83 19.38
N ASN A 129 3.32 21.52 19.60
CA ASN A 129 4.45 20.58 19.54
C ASN A 129 4.65 19.94 18.15
N TYR A 130 3.66 20.04 17.25
CA TYR A 130 3.63 19.27 16.00
C TYR A 130 3.38 20.12 14.75
N GLY A 131 2.99 21.39 14.90
CA GLY A 131 2.54 22.23 13.80
C GLY A 131 1.16 21.80 13.30
N PRO A 132 0.84 21.95 12.00
CA PRO A 132 -0.48 21.64 11.50
C PRO A 132 -0.71 20.13 11.45
N MET A 133 -1.78 19.73 12.12
CA MET A 133 -2.27 18.36 12.25
C MET A 133 -3.67 18.26 11.67
N TRP A 134 -3.98 17.14 11.04
CA TRP A 134 -5.32 16.85 10.55
C TRP A 134 -6.05 15.92 11.51
N PHE A 135 -7.25 16.31 11.91
CA PHE A 135 -8.09 15.53 12.83
C PHE A 135 -9.35 15.04 12.11
N PRO A 136 -9.59 13.71 12.04
CA PRO A 136 -10.83 13.19 11.49
C PRO A 136 -12.02 13.60 12.39
N THR A 137 -13.16 13.87 11.78
CA THR A 137 -14.38 14.33 12.47
C THR A 137 -15.44 13.24 12.64
N ALA A 138 -15.49 12.25 11.76
CA ALA A 138 -16.49 11.18 11.76
C ALA A 138 -15.84 9.81 11.99
N VAL A 139 -15.41 9.55 13.24
CA VAL A 139 -14.84 8.27 13.66
C VAL A 139 -15.59 7.70 14.88
N PRO A 140 -15.67 6.37 15.03
CA PRO A 140 -16.30 5.74 16.19
C PRO A 140 -15.66 6.17 17.53
N MET A 141 -16.42 6.03 18.61
CA MET A 141 -15.86 6.18 19.96
C MET A 141 -14.74 5.16 20.20
N GLY A 142 -13.64 5.59 20.82
CA GLY A 142 -12.47 4.72 21.06
C GLY A 142 -11.66 4.40 19.79
N TRP A 143 -11.94 5.07 18.67
CA TRP A 143 -11.17 4.92 17.45
C TRP A 143 -9.69 5.24 17.67
N ALA A 144 -8.83 4.45 17.01
CA ALA A 144 -7.41 4.71 16.89
C ALA A 144 -6.94 4.29 15.49
N PRO A 145 -5.80 4.84 15.03
CA PRO A 145 -5.17 4.45 13.77
C PRO A 145 -4.93 2.93 13.72
N TYR A 146 -5.10 2.34 12.53
CA TYR A 146 -4.84 0.92 12.26
C TYR A 146 -5.75 -0.06 13.02
N ARG A 147 -7.01 0.33 13.28
CA ARG A 147 -8.04 -0.54 13.93
C ARG A 147 -9.23 -0.92 13.06
N TYR A 148 -9.65 -0.04 12.16
CA TYR A 148 -10.86 -0.19 11.36
C TYR A 148 -10.51 -0.45 9.90
N GLY A 149 -10.14 -1.70 9.62
CA GLY A 149 -9.62 -2.14 8.34
C GLY A 149 -9.09 -3.56 8.47
N HIS A 150 -8.19 -3.95 7.58
CA HIS A 150 -7.53 -5.26 7.62
C HIS A 150 -6.09 -5.17 7.10
N TRP A 151 -5.30 -6.17 7.44
CA TRP A 151 -3.96 -6.37 6.88
C TRP A 151 -4.05 -7.30 5.67
N ALA A 152 -3.47 -6.90 4.54
CA ALA A 152 -3.35 -7.72 3.35
C ALA A 152 -1.87 -7.90 2.96
N TRP A 153 -1.51 -9.00 2.31
CA TRP A 153 -0.17 -9.21 1.83
C TRP A 153 -0.04 -8.76 0.37
N ILE A 154 0.65 -7.63 0.16
CA ILE A 154 0.79 -6.98 -1.15
C ILE A 154 2.28 -6.88 -1.49
N ALA A 155 2.69 -7.57 -2.55
CA ALA A 155 4.05 -7.48 -3.07
C ALA A 155 4.34 -6.08 -3.66
N PRO A 156 5.58 -5.56 -3.54
CA PRO A 156 6.75 -6.18 -2.90
C PRO A 156 6.86 -5.93 -1.38
N TRP A 157 5.95 -5.17 -0.77
CA TRP A 157 6.08 -4.69 0.61
C TRP A 157 5.65 -5.70 1.69
N GLY A 158 4.84 -6.70 1.33
CA GLY A 158 4.27 -7.67 2.27
C GLY A 158 3.04 -7.11 2.98
N TRP A 159 2.98 -7.24 4.31
CA TRP A 159 1.85 -6.72 5.09
C TRP A 159 1.60 -5.24 4.81
N THR A 160 0.38 -4.92 4.38
CA THR A 160 -0.10 -3.59 4.03
C THR A 160 -1.43 -3.35 4.73
N TRP A 161 -1.58 -2.20 5.39
CA TRP A 161 -2.84 -1.81 6.00
C TRP A 161 -3.83 -1.34 4.95
N ILE A 162 -5.04 -1.86 4.97
CA ILE A 162 -6.15 -1.43 4.13
C ILE A 162 -7.26 -0.90 5.03
N ASP A 163 -7.37 0.43 5.07
CA ASP A 163 -8.33 1.11 5.91
C ASP A 163 -9.74 1.10 5.32
N ASN A 164 -10.77 1.01 6.16
CA ASN A 164 -12.16 1.10 5.71
C ASN A 164 -12.59 2.55 5.43
N ALA A 165 -11.88 3.54 5.97
CA ALA A 165 -12.26 4.93 5.79
C ALA A 165 -11.86 5.44 4.39
N PRO A 166 -12.75 6.16 3.69
CA PRO A 166 -12.49 6.64 2.32
C PRO A 166 -11.35 7.66 2.23
N TRP A 167 -10.95 8.26 3.35
CA TRP A 167 -9.85 9.20 3.48
C TRP A 167 -8.54 8.56 3.94
N GLY A 168 -8.55 7.26 4.26
CA GLY A 168 -7.47 6.60 5.00
C GLY A 168 -6.15 6.49 4.24
N PHE A 169 -6.16 6.50 2.91
CA PHE A 169 -4.95 6.21 2.13
C PHE A 169 -3.76 7.13 2.51
N ALA A 170 -3.96 8.45 2.53
CA ALA A 170 -2.87 9.37 2.88
C ALA A 170 -2.38 9.16 4.34
N PRO A 171 -3.25 9.22 5.37
CA PRO A 171 -2.79 9.16 6.75
C PRO A 171 -2.22 7.81 7.22
N PHE A 172 -2.54 6.72 6.53
CA PHE A 172 -2.06 5.37 6.89
C PHE A 172 -0.79 4.95 6.14
N HIS A 173 -0.42 5.66 5.07
CA HIS A 173 0.77 5.34 4.27
C HIS A 173 1.83 6.44 4.25
N TYR A 174 1.50 7.60 4.82
CA TYR A 174 2.40 8.74 4.96
C TYR A 174 2.26 9.41 6.34
N GLY A 175 3.29 10.16 6.75
CA GLY A 175 3.27 10.93 8.00
C GLY A 175 3.34 10.09 9.28
N ARG A 176 2.79 10.61 10.38
CA ARG A 176 2.76 9.95 11.70
C ARG A 176 1.45 10.28 12.41
N TRP A 177 1.10 9.51 13.44
CA TRP A 177 -0.07 9.78 14.27
C TRP A 177 0.36 10.20 15.67
N ALA A 178 -0.24 11.27 16.19
CA ALA A 178 -0.07 11.70 17.56
C ALA A 178 -1.42 11.67 18.29
N TYR A 179 -1.36 11.34 19.58
CA TYR A 179 -2.51 11.44 20.47
C TYR A 179 -2.39 12.72 21.29
N VAL A 180 -3.25 13.70 21.01
CA VAL A 180 -3.21 15.04 21.63
C VAL A 180 -4.55 15.32 22.31
N GLY A 181 -4.48 15.73 23.58
CA GLY A 181 -5.66 15.87 24.43
C GLY A 181 -6.37 14.52 24.61
N ASN A 182 -7.46 14.33 23.87
CA ASN A 182 -8.23 13.08 23.87
C ASN A 182 -8.52 12.55 22.45
N ARG A 183 -7.82 13.06 21.43
CA ARG A 183 -8.06 12.73 20.01
C ARG A 183 -6.77 12.33 19.32
N TRP A 184 -6.92 11.47 18.32
CA TRP A 184 -5.86 11.16 17.37
C TRP A 184 -5.84 12.21 16.27
N GLY A 185 -4.66 12.77 16.01
CA GLY A 185 -4.41 13.66 14.88
C GLY A 185 -3.24 13.16 14.04
N TRP A 186 -3.39 13.30 12.73
CA TRP A 186 -2.37 12.95 11.76
C TRP A 186 -1.42 14.12 11.56
N VAL A 187 -0.12 13.85 11.70
CA VAL A 187 0.96 14.78 11.40
C VAL A 187 1.51 14.42 10.01
N PRO A 188 1.31 15.27 8.99
CA PRO A 188 1.86 15.01 7.67
C PRO A 188 3.39 14.98 7.70
N GLY A 189 3.98 14.33 6.70
CA GLY A 189 5.43 14.33 6.49
C GLY A 189 6.00 15.72 6.15
N SER A 190 7.28 15.76 5.81
CA SER A 190 7.95 16.99 5.37
C SER A 190 7.29 17.56 4.10
N MET A 191 6.99 18.86 4.10
CA MET A 191 6.52 19.56 2.89
C MET A 191 7.66 19.84 1.90
N ALA A 192 8.90 19.86 2.37
CA ALA A 192 10.07 20.21 1.57
C ALA A 192 10.63 19.04 0.76
N MET A 193 10.09 17.84 0.94
CA MET A 193 10.63 16.60 0.37
C MET A 193 9.53 15.81 -0.32
N ARG A 194 9.92 15.08 -1.39
CA ARG A 194 9.02 14.15 -2.07
C ARG A 194 8.59 13.05 -1.08
N PRO A 195 7.29 12.84 -0.85
CA PRO A 195 6.80 11.83 0.08
C PRO A 195 7.13 10.42 -0.41
N ILE A 196 7.52 9.53 0.51
CA ILE A 196 7.79 8.13 0.21
C ILE A 196 6.75 7.26 0.89
N TYR A 197 6.13 6.41 0.08
CA TYR A 197 5.13 5.45 0.51
C TYR A 197 5.71 4.39 1.46
N ALA A 198 4.94 4.06 2.50
CA ALA A 198 5.10 2.88 3.32
C ALA A 198 3.78 2.09 3.38
N PRO A 199 3.82 0.74 3.41
CA PRO A 199 2.61 -0.08 3.48
C PRO A 199 1.82 0.11 4.79
N ALA A 200 2.50 0.54 5.85
CA ALA A 200 1.97 1.11 7.07
C ALA A 200 3.14 1.67 7.90
N LEU A 201 2.84 2.58 8.84
CA LEU A 201 3.83 3.21 9.72
C LEU A 201 3.52 2.85 11.18
N VAL A 202 3.70 1.56 11.47
CA VAL A 202 3.45 0.93 12.77
C VAL A 202 4.71 0.23 13.29
N ALA A 203 4.73 -0.02 14.59
CA ALA A 203 5.58 -1.02 15.19
C ALA A 203 4.74 -2.25 15.56
N PHE A 204 5.20 -3.43 15.16
CA PHE A 204 4.64 -4.70 15.59
C PHE A 204 5.16 -5.06 16.97
N VAL A 205 4.28 -5.58 17.82
CA VAL A 205 4.57 -6.00 19.19
C VAL A 205 3.95 -7.36 19.48
N GLY A 206 4.66 -8.20 20.22
CA GLY A 206 4.22 -9.56 20.54
C GLY A 206 5.32 -10.59 20.35
N GLY A 207 5.20 -11.72 21.06
CA GLY A 207 6.13 -12.84 20.98
C GLY A 207 5.70 -13.81 19.88
N PHE A 208 6.32 -13.71 18.71
CA PHE A 208 6.15 -14.67 17.61
C PHE A 208 7.35 -15.60 17.60
N GLY A 209 7.10 -16.91 17.69
CA GLY A 209 8.14 -17.93 17.68
C GLY A 209 8.68 -18.13 16.28
N ASP A 210 9.67 -17.33 15.87
CA ASP A 210 10.51 -17.60 14.71
C ASP A 210 12.03 -17.44 15.00
N GLY A 211 12.41 -17.47 16.28
CA GLY A 211 13.82 -17.65 16.68
C GLY A 211 14.69 -16.40 16.59
N PHE A 212 14.14 -15.23 16.27
CA PHE A 212 14.85 -13.95 16.34
C PHE A 212 14.35 -13.09 17.51
N GLY A 213 14.72 -13.51 18.73
CA GLY A 213 14.91 -12.66 19.90
C GLY A 213 13.74 -12.39 20.82
N GLY A 214 13.79 -13.03 21.98
CA GLY A 214 13.41 -12.40 23.25
C GLY A 214 11.97 -11.90 23.39
N GLY A 215 10.98 -12.73 23.05
CA GLY A 215 9.58 -12.50 23.41
C GLY A 215 9.20 -13.26 24.69
N PHE A 216 8.60 -12.58 25.66
CA PHE A 216 8.16 -13.08 26.97
C PHE A 216 7.28 -14.35 26.90
N GLY A 217 7.36 -15.14 27.99
CA GLY A 217 6.58 -16.35 28.22
C GLY A 217 5.08 -16.08 28.35
N TRP A 218 4.34 -16.46 27.32
CA TRP A 218 2.96 -16.88 27.47
C TRP A 218 2.95 -18.35 27.86
N ASN A 219 2.37 -18.70 29.01
CA ASN A 219 1.93 -20.07 29.29
C ASN A 219 0.72 -20.37 28.39
N VAL A 220 0.95 -20.60 27.10
CA VAL A 220 -0.04 -21.19 26.20
C VAL A 220 0.55 -22.50 25.72
N GLY A 221 -0.08 -23.59 26.14
CA GLY A 221 0.27 -24.94 25.72
C GLY A 221 0.38 -25.03 24.21
N VAL A 222 1.41 -25.75 23.76
CA VAL A 222 1.69 -26.28 22.42
C VAL A 222 0.55 -26.07 21.41
N GLY A 223 0.49 -24.86 20.83
CA GLY A 223 -0.50 -24.46 19.84
C GLY A 223 0.03 -23.26 19.08
N LEU A 224 0.14 -23.38 17.76
CA LEU A 224 0.79 -22.42 16.86
C LEU A 224 0.16 -21.01 16.95
N GLY A 225 0.92 -20.02 17.44
CA GLY A 225 0.71 -18.58 17.19
C GLY A 225 0.05 -17.79 18.33
N GLY A 226 0.85 -17.04 19.11
CA GLY A 226 0.36 -16.03 20.06
C GLY A 226 -0.34 -14.84 19.37
N PRO A 227 -1.03 -13.97 20.14
CA PRO A 227 -1.75 -12.84 19.57
C PRO A 227 -0.82 -11.87 18.84
N VAL A 228 -1.32 -11.28 17.74
CA VAL A 228 -0.57 -10.30 16.94
C VAL A 228 -0.93 -8.89 17.37
N GLY A 229 0.08 -8.10 17.78
CA GLY A 229 -0.10 -6.72 18.21
C GLY A 229 0.64 -5.71 17.34
N TRP A 230 0.10 -4.49 17.25
CA TRP A 230 0.77 -3.35 16.65
C TRP A 230 0.22 -2.04 17.20
N TYR A 231 0.95 -0.95 16.97
CA TYR A 231 0.51 0.40 17.29
C TYR A 231 1.11 1.42 16.31
N PRO A 232 0.43 2.55 16.05
CA PRO A 232 0.95 3.62 15.20
C PRO A 232 2.21 4.26 15.79
N LEU A 233 3.21 4.53 14.93
CA LEU A 233 4.41 5.24 15.35
C LEU A 233 4.14 6.73 15.59
N GLU A 234 4.67 7.25 16.70
CA GLU A 234 4.56 8.67 17.07
C GLU A 234 5.44 9.58 16.18
N PRO A 235 5.18 10.90 16.12
CA PRO A 235 6.04 11.83 15.41
C PRO A 235 7.46 11.81 15.97
N GLY A 236 8.44 11.49 15.12
CA GLY A 236 9.85 11.38 15.48
C GLY A 236 10.33 9.96 15.73
N ALA A 237 9.43 8.99 15.93
CA ALA A 237 9.80 7.58 16.02
C ALA A 237 10.30 7.03 14.68
N VAL A 238 11.35 6.21 14.75
CA VAL A 238 11.98 5.57 13.60
C VAL A 238 11.15 4.37 13.17
N PHE A 239 10.63 4.43 11.96
CA PHE A 239 10.01 3.31 11.28
C PHE A 239 11.06 2.31 10.83
N VAL A 240 10.88 1.06 11.23
CA VAL A 240 11.73 -0.06 10.84
C VAL A 240 10.89 -1.01 9.99
N PRO A 241 11.10 -1.03 8.67
CA PRO A 241 10.38 -1.92 7.77
C PRO A 241 10.50 -3.40 8.17
N TRP A 242 9.38 -4.11 8.26
CA TRP A 242 9.36 -5.58 8.37
C TRP A 242 9.76 -6.30 7.08
N TYR A 243 9.87 -5.55 5.98
CA TYR A 243 10.31 -6.04 4.67
C TYR A 243 11.74 -5.62 4.38
N ARG A 244 12.37 -6.33 3.45
CA ARG A 244 13.73 -6.01 3.01
C ARG A 244 13.74 -4.67 2.27
N CYS A 245 14.63 -3.78 2.70
CA CYS A 245 14.88 -2.51 2.04
C CYS A 245 16.36 -2.14 2.08
N GLY A 246 16.80 -1.32 1.14
CA GLY A 246 18.14 -0.75 1.15
C GLY A 246 18.29 0.41 2.15
N PRO A 247 19.53 0.81 2.49
CA PRO A 247 19.82 1.92 3.41
C PRO A 247 19.19 3.24 2.98
N ARG A 248 19.18 3.51 1.66
CA ARG A 248 18.61 4.73 1.10
C ARG A 248 17.11 4.80 1.35
N TYR A 249 16.38 3.74 1.03
CA TYR A 249 14.94 3.67 1.31
C TYR A 249 14.65 3.83 2.80
N PHE A 250 15.38 3.12 3.67
CA PHE A 250 15.21 3.21 5.13
C PHE A 250 15.33 4.66 5.64
N ARG A 251 16.34 5.39 5.16
CA ARG A 251 16.53 6.80 5.49
C ARG A 251 15.38 7.64 4.94
N ASP A 252 15.12 7.52 3.65
CA ASP A 252 14.22 8.45 2.95
C ASP A 252 12.76 8.24 3.39
N VAL A 253 12.32 7.00 3.65
CA VAL A 253 10.97 6.72 4.19
C VAL A 253 10.77 7.33 5.58
N ASN A 254 11.82 7.42 6.40
CA ASN A 254 11.74 8.05 7.71
C ASN A 254 11.77 9.57 7.61
N VAL A 255 12.75 10.12 6.90
CA VAL A 255 12.95 11.57 6.75
C VAL A 255 11.75 12.24 6.06
N THR A 256 11.14 11.59 5.07
CA THR A 256 9.99 12.17 4.34
C THR A 256 8.68 12.11 5.13
N ASN A 257 8.52 11.12 6.02
CA ASN A 257 7.30 10.94 6.82
C ASN A 257 7.38 11.56 8.22
N ILE A 258 8.47 12.24 8.56
CA ILE A 258 8.60 13.04 9.78
C ILE A 258 8.52 14.52 9.38
N ARG A 259 7.62 15.28 10.02
CA ARG A 259 7.37 16.68 9.67
C ARG A 259 8.60 17.57 9.86
N VAL A 260 9.20 17.49 11.04
CA VAL A 260 10.35 18.31 11.44
C VAL A 260 11.56 17.39 11.57
N VAL A 261 12.49 17.51 10.63
CA VAL A 261 13.72 16.71 10.62
C VAL A 261 14.89 17.59 11.03
N ASN A 262 15.50 17.26 12.17
CA ASN A 262 16.69 17.94 12.68
C ASN A 262 17.88 16.96 12.80
N ARG A 263 19.04 17.46 13.24
CA ARG A 263 20.26 16.66 13.42
C ARG A 263 20.02 15.45 14.34
N THR A 264 19.25 15.62 15.42
CA THR A 264 18.90 14.53 16.35
C THR A 264 18.06 13.46 15.68
N THR A 265 17.07 13.86 14.87
CA THR A 265 16.22 12.94 14.10
C THR A 265 17.07 12.09 13.15
N ILE A 266 17.97 12.74 12.40
CA ILE A 266 18.88 12.06 11.46
C ILE A 266 19.81 11.10 12.20
N ASN A 267 20.39 11.53 13.32
CA ASN A 267 21.26 10.68 14.13
C ASN A 267 20.51 9.45 14.67
N ASN A 268 19.28 9.62 15.14
CA ASN A 268 18.44 8.50 15.59
C ASN A 268 18.18 7.52 14.46
N ILE A 269 17.73 7.98 13.28
CA ILE A 269 17.51 7.13 12.10
C ILE A 269 18.77 6.32 11.75
N ASN A 270 19.93 6.99 11.70
CA ASN A 270 21.21 6.34 11.38
C ASN A 270 21.62 5.31 12.44
N ASN A 271 21.45 5.64 13.72
CA ASN A 271 21.77 4.74 14.83
C ASN A 271 20.86 3.51 14.84
N THR A 272 19.55 3.70 14.70
CA THR A 272 18.57 2.60 14.59
C THR A 272 18.90 1.70 13.40
N TYR A 273 19.21 2.28 12.22
CA TYR A 273 19.60 1.50 11.05
C TYR A 273 20.86 0.66 11.31
N ASN A 274 21.86 1.23 11.99
CA ASN A 274 23.10 0.54 12.32
C ASN A 274 22.88 -0.67 13.26
N ILE A 275 21.94 -0.55 14.20
CA ILE A 275 21.57 -1.66 15.10
C ILE A 275 20.78 -2.71 14.32
N TYR A 276 19.75 -2.27 13.58
CA TYR A 276 18.90 -3.13 12.76
C TYR A 276 19.71 -3.99 11.79
N ARG A 277 20.63 -3.40 11.01
CA ARG A 277 21.44 -4.14 10.02
C ARG A 277 22.40 -5.16 10.65
N ARG A 278 22.79 -4.96 11.92
CA ARG A 278 23.67 -5.87 12.67
C ARG A 278 22.89 -6.99 13.37
N ARG A 279 21.59 -7.15 13.03
CA ARG A 279 20.65 -8.09 13.68
C ARG A 279 20.48 -7.85 15.18
N GLY A 280 20.66 -6.61 15.63
CA GLY A 280 20.32 -6.25 17.00
C GLY A 280 18.80 -6.21 17.18
N HIS A 281 18.30 -6.82 18.25
CA HIS A 281 16.92 -6.60 18.67
C HIS A 281 16.74 -5.13 19.04
N LEU A 282 15.73 -4.51 18.45
CA LEU A 282 15.36 -3.15 18.77
C LEU A 282 14.38 -3.14 19.94
N ASN A 283 14.53 -2.14 20.81
CA ASN A 283 13.53 -1.79 21.81
C ASN A 283 12.94 -0.41 21.50
N PHE A 284 11.87 -0.05 22.21
CA PHE A 284 11.18 1.22 22.02
C PHE A 284 12.09 2.45 22.15
N ARG A 285 13.05 2.40 23.08
CA ARG A 285 14.03 3.48 23.26
C ARG A 285 14.92 3.64 22.03
N GLN A 286 15.33 2.55 21.40
CA GLN A 286 16.19 2.57 20.22
C GLN A 286 15.47 3.03 18.95
N ILE A 287 14.15 2.91 18.88
CA ILE A 287 13.35 3.53 17.80
C ILE A 287 12.85 4.93 18.17
N GLY A 288 13.18 5.42 19.39
CA GLY A 288 12.82 6.76 19.85
C GLY A 288 11.33 6.93 20.17
N ASP A 289 10.65 5.85 20.52
CA ASP A 289 9.21 5.80 20.79
C ASP A 289 8.98 5.63 22.29
N HIS A 290 8.77 6.74 22.99
CA HIS A 290 8.83 6.76 24.46
C HIS A 290 7.45 6.86 25.12
N ARG A 291 6.38 7.03 24.32
CA ARG A 291 5.04 7.40 24.83
C ARG A 291 3.92 6.58 24.20
N ILE A 292 4.10 5.26 24.10
CA ILE A 292 3.04 4.37 23.63
C ILE A 292 1.82 4.51 24.54
N SER A 293 0.81 5.23 24.08
CA SER A 293 -0.47 5.28 24.76
C SER A 293 -1.04 3.87 24.79
N PRO A 294 -1.47 3.33 25.95
CA PRO A 294 -2.18 2.05 25.98
C PRO A 294 -3.42 2.05 25.06
N ARG A 295 -3.97 3.24 24.76
CA ARG A 295 -5.07 3.44 23.81
C ARG A 295 -4.65 3.32 22.34
N ALA A 296 -3.36 3.16 22.03
CA ALA A 296 -2.82 2.99 20.68
C ALA A 296 -2.66 1.51 20.29
N LEU A 297 -2.46 0.64 21.29
CA LEU A 297 -2.22 -0.78 21.04
C LEU A 297 -3.47 -1.44 20.46
N THR A 298 -3.26 -2.18 19.37
CA THR A 298 -4.24 -3.05 18.76
C THR A 298 -3.69 -4.45 18.80
N MET A 299 -4.50 -5.43 19.20
CA MET A 299 -4.09 -6.81 19.29
C MET A 299 -5.23 -7.73 18.87
N VAL A 300 -4.92 -8.76 18.10
CA VAL A 300 -5.89 -9.73 17.58
C VAL A 300 -5.34 -11.16 17.67
N PRO A 301 -6.20 -12.19 17.62
CA PRO A 301 -5.77 -13.56 17.39
C PRO A 301 -4.90 -13.70 16.12
N HIS A 302 -4.00 -14.67 16.11
CA HIS A 302 -3.07 -14.90 15.01
C HIS A 302 -3.77 -15.17 13.67
N ASP A 303 -4.79 -16.02 13.68
CA ASP A 303 -5.62 -16.41 12.52
C ASP A 303 -6.39 -15.23 11.91
N VAL A 304 -6.85 -14.30 12.76
CA VAL A 304 -7.49 -13.05 12.31
C VAL A 304 -6.52 -12.23 11.47
N PHE A 305 -5.28 -12.04 11.98
CA PHE A 305 -4.24 -11.30 11.28
C PHE A 305 -3.79 -11.98 9.98
N VAL A 306 -3.38 -13.26 10.05
CA VAL A 306 -2.84 -13.98 8.87
C VAL A 306 -3.90 -14.35 7.83
N GLY A 307 -5.19 -14.21 8.19
CA GLY A 307 -6.34 -14.44 7.32
C GLY A 307 -6.86 -13.18 6.63
N ALA A 308 -6.28 -12.00 6.88
CA ALA A 308 -6.77 -10.71 6.37
C ALA A 308 -8.21 -10.36 6.78
N HIS A 309 -8.61 -10.76 7.98
CA HIS A 309 -9.93 -10.43 8.51
C HIS A 309 -10.02 -8.96 8.93
N GLN A 310 -11.25 -8.45 8.99
CA GLN A 310 -11.54 -7.13 9.57
C GLN A 310 -11.10 -7.11 11.04
N ILE A 311 -10.31 -6.12 11.43
CA ILE A 311 -9.67 -6.08 12.75
C ILE A 311 -10.66 -5.69 13.85
N GLY A 312 -11.44 -4.62 13.65
CA GLY A 312 -12.29 -4.02 14.68
C GLY A 312 -13.13 -5.02 15.49
N PRO A 313 -13.89 -5.94 14.85
CA PRO A 313 -14.72 -6.92 15.55
C PRO A 313 -13.94 -7.99 16.35
N HIS A 314 -12.65 -8.17 16.06
CA HIS A 314 -11.82 -9.26 16.59
C HIS A 314 -10.73 -8.77 17.54
N MET A 315 -10.74 -7.48 17.91
CA MET A 315 -9.76 -6.92 18.83
C MET A 315 -9.87 -7.56 20.21
N LEU A 316 -8.72 -7.98 20.73
CA LEU A 316 -8.59 -8.42 22.10
C LEU A 316 -8.65 -7.18 23.01
N VAL A 317 -9.69 -7.10 23.83
CA VAL A 317 -9.82 -6.03 24.84
C VAL A 317 -8.77 -6.28 25.91
N ALA A 318 -7.89 -5.30 26.14
CA ALA A 318 -7.08 -5.24 27.35
C ALA A 318 -8.01 -5.07 28.55
N ARG A 319 -8.44 -6.18 29.18
CA ARG A 319 -9.31 -6.12 30.36
C ARG A 319 -8.53 -5.51 31.52
N PRO A 320 -9.06 -4.48 32.23
CA PRO A 320 -8.39 -3.90 33.40
C PRO A 320 -8.08 -4.90 34.52
N HIS A 321 -8.75 -6.05 34.56
CA HIS A 321 -8.56 -7.07 35.61
C HIS A 321 -8.50 -8.52 35.09
N GLY A 322 -8.22 -8.77 33.81
CA GLY A 322 -8.28 -10.15 33.29
C GLY A 322 -7.54 -10.37 31.99
N THR A 323 -6.31 -9.84 31.95
CA THR A 323 -5.07 -10.28 31.30
C THR A 323 -4.28 -8.99 31.14
N VAL A 324 -3.73 -8.50 32.26
CA VAL A 324 -2.82 -7.37 32.24
C VAL A 324 -1.63 -7.80 31.37
N LEU A 325 -1.23 -6.97 30.41
CA LEU A 325 0.10 -7.02 29.79
C LEU A 325 1.13 -6.85 30.92
N ARG A 326 1.41 -7.91 31.67
CA ARG A 326 2.44 -7.95 32.70
C ARG A 326 3.72 -8.41 32.04
N GLY A 327 4.44 -7.44 31.48
CA GLY A 327 5.72 -7.62 30.84
C GLY A 327 6.02 -6.42 29.94
N PRO A 328 7.29 -6.02 29.79
CA PRO A 328 7.63 -4.99 28.81
C PRO A 328 7.19 -5.50 27.43
N LEU A 329 6.43 -4.66 26.70
CA LEU A 329 6.17 -4.91 25.29
C LEU A 329 7.55 -5.02 24.58
N ALA A 330 7.65 -5.87 23.57
CA ALA A 330 8.85 -6.00 22.76
C ALA A 330 8.48 -5.80 21.30
N LEU A 331 9.37 -5.16 20.54
CA LEU A 331 9.22 -5.09 19.10
C LEU A 331 9.38 -6.50 18.52
N GLY A 332 8.47 -6.89 17.63
CA GLY A 332 8.47 -8.19 16.98
C GLY A 332 8.32 -8.06 15.47
N ALA A 333 8.76 -9.07 14.72
CA ALA A 333 8.39 -9.19 13.32
C ALA A 333 6.95 -9.69 13.22
N PRO A 334 6.13 -9.20 12.28
CA PRO A 334 4.82 -9.78 12.04
C PRO A 334 4.95 -11.24 11.53
N PRO A 335 3.96 -12.11 11.81
CA PRO A 335 3.99 -13.49 11.31
C PRO A 335 3.93 -13.55 9.77
N ALA A 336 4.31 -14.69 9.20
CA ALA A 336 4.20 -14.95 7.76
C ALA A 336 2.71 -14.93 7.29
N PRO A 337 2.45 -14.56 6.02
CA PRO A 337 1.08 -14.49 5.50
C PRO A 337 0.43 -15.87 5.39
N GLY A 338 -0.85 -15.93 5.73
CA GLY A 338 -1.71 -17.07 5.40
C GLY A 338 -2.33 -16.93 4.01
N ARG A 339 -2.99 -17.98 3.52
CA ARG A 339 -3.64 -17.99 2.20
C ARG A 339 -4.66 -16.86 2.03
N GLY A 340 -5.42 -16.53 3.07
CA GLY A 340 -6.44 -15.47 3.03
C GLY A 340 -5.85 -14.10 2.73
N SER A 341 -4.66 -13.80 3.26
CA SER A 341 -3.98 -12.53 3.05
C SER A 341 -3.30 -12.37 1.69
N LEU A 342 -3.05 -13.47 0.97
CA LEU A 342 -2.46 -13.46 -0.37
C LEU A 342 -3.52 -13.23 -1.47
N MET A 343 -4.80 -13.30 -1.14
CA MET A 343 -5.89 -13.10 -2.09
C MET A 343 -6.30 -11.63 -2.14
N ALA A 344 -6.68 -11.15 -3.32
CA ALA A 344 -7.27 -9.82 -3.48
C ALA A 344 -8.53 -9.70 -2.59
N PRO A 345 -8.77 -8.53 -1.96
CA PRO A 345 -9.83 -8.37 -0.97
C PRO A 345 -11.19 -8.74 -1.55
N ASN A 346 -11.84 -9.70 -0.93
CA ASN A 346 -13.22 -10.09 -1.23
C ASN A 346 -14.13 -9.09 -0.50
N HIS A 347 -14.25 -7.87 -1.02
CA HIS A 347 -15.26 -6.93 -0.55
C HIS A 347 -16.62 -7.59 -0.79
N GLY A 348 -17.39 -7.89 0.26
CA GLY A 348 -18.68 -8.62 0.20
C GLY A 348 -19.77 -8.02 -0.72
N LEU A 349 -19.45 -7.00 -1.52
CA LEU A 349 -20.15 -6.67 -2.74
C LEU A 349 -19.52 -7.50 -3.87
N ARG A 350 -20.16 -8.59 -4.27
CA ARG A 350 -19.94 -9.13 -5.61
C ARG A 350 -20.78 -8.28 -6.57
N PRO A 351 -20.25 -7.25 -7.28
CA PRO A 351 -20.71 -7.14 -8.65
C PRO A 351 -20.40 -8.50 -9.27
N ASN A 352 -21.36 -9.06 -9.98
CA ASN A 352 -21.18 -10.31 -10.71
C ASN A 352 -20.17 -10.05 -11.84
N VAL A 353 -18.89 -9.90 -11.49
CA VAL A 353 -17.79 -9.80 -12.42
C VAL A 353 -17.45 -11.24 -12.75
N PRO A 354 -17.67 -11.68 -14.00
CA PRO A 354 -17.32 -13.03 -14.42
C PRO A 354 -15.86 -13.31 -14.02
N ARG A 355 -15.62 -14.46 -13.39
CA ARG A 355 -14.27 -14.93 -13.05
C ARG A 355 -13.36 -14.71 -14.26
N PRO A 356 -12.31 -13.89 -14.16
CA PRO A 356 -11.45 -13.68 -15.29
C PRO A 356 -10.50 -14.86 -15.45
N VAL A 357 -10.77 -15.70 -16.44
CA VAL A 357 -9.74 -16.54 -17.06
C VAL A 357 -8.90 -15.61 -17.93
N PHE A 358 -7.91 -14.93 -17.34
CA PHE A 358 -6.98 -14.07 -18.06
C PHE A 358 -5.61 -14.74 -18.12
N ALA A 359 -5.42 -15.63 -19.10
CA ALA A 359 -4.14 -15.75 -19.76
C ALA A 359 -4.19 -14.76 -20.94
N ARG A 360 -3.53 -13.60 -20.82
CA ARG A 360 -3.65 -12.52 -21.80
C ARG A 360 -2.28 -12.07 -22.29
N ASN A 361 -2.09 -12.06 -23.61
CA ASN A 361 -0.98 -11.37 -24.25
C ASN A 361 -1.25 -9.87 -24.19
N VAL A 362 -0.30 -9.12 -23.66
CA VAL A 362 -0.35 -7.66 -23.54
C VAL A 362 0.54 -7.06 -24.63
N LEU A 363 0.05 -6.04 -25.35
CA LEU A 363 0.84 -5.28 -26.30
C LEU A 363 1.46 -4.09 -25.58
N ALA A 364 2.78 -3.99 -25.62
CA ALA A 364 3.54 -2.87 -25.05
C ALA A 364 4.32 -2.17 -26.17
N HIS A 365 4.21 -0.83 -26.25
CA HIS A 365 4.96 -0.06 -27.25
C HIS A 365 6.39 0.26 -26.79
N ARG A 366 6.68 0.09 -25.49
CA ARG A 366 8.04 0.12 -24.95
C ARG A 366 8.36 -1.22 -24.29
N PRO A 367 9.55 -1.82 -24.55
CA PRO A 367 9.96 -3.00 -23.81
C PRO A 367 10.02 -2.67 -22.32
N PRO A 368 9.46 -3.50 -21.44
CA PRO A 368 9.57 -3.28 -20.01
C PRO A 368 11.04 -3.23 -19.62
N ARG A 369 11.42 -2.34 -18.69
CA ARG A 369 12.74 -2.42 -18.06
C ARG A 369 12.91 -3.84 -17.52
N GLN A 370 13.92 -4.55 -18.02
CA GLN A 370 14.31 -5.84 -17.49
C GLN A 370 14.81 -5.60 -16.06
N PHE A 371 13.94 -5.81 -15.08
CA PHE A 371 14.42 -6.16 -13.76
C PHE A 371 14.86 -7.61 -13.88
N MET A 372 16.18 -7.83 -13.99
CA MET A 372 16.75 -9.16 -13.77
C MET A 372 16.45 -9.56 -12.33
N ASN A 373 15.29 -10.15 -12.10
CA ASN A 373 15.06 -10.97 -10.94
C ASN A 373 15.71 -12.32 -11.25
N ALA A 374 17.02 -12.40 -11.05
CA ALA A 374 17.62 -13.68 -10.72
C ALA A 374 17.00 -14.10 -9.39
N LEU A 375 15.98 -14.96 -9.45
CA LEU A 375 15.65 -15.81 -8.32
C LEU A 375 16.94 -16.53 -7.91
N PRO A 376 17.32 -16.57 -6.63
CA PRO A 376 18.28 -17.57 -6.18
C PRO A 376 17.58 -18.93 -6.29
N GLN A 377 17.69 -19.57 -7.44
CA GLN A 377 17.77 -21.02 -7.48
C GLN A 377 19.06 -21.36 -6.76
N HIS A 378 18.97 -21.80 -5.50
CA HIS A 378 19.87 -22.74 -4.83
C HIS A 378 19.44 -22.83 -3.36
N ALA A 379 18.57 -23.79 -3.10
CA ALA A 379 18.67 -24.54 -1.86
C ALA A 379 19.97 -25.35 -1.94
N ASP A 380 20.93 -25.07 -1.06
CA ASP A 380 21.68 -26.05 -0.26
C ASP A 380 22.99 -25.44 0.27
N GLY A 381 23.25 -25.68 1.56
CA GLY A 381 24.47 -25.24 2.21
C GLY A 381 24.49 -25.25 3.74
N TYR A 382 23.52 -25.85 4.44
CA TYR A 382 23.72 -26.29 5.82
C TYR A 382 24.57 -27.57 5.78
N ARG A 383 25.86 -27.46 6.10
CA ARG A 383 26.65 -28.64 6.45
C ARG A 383 26.23 -29.13 7.82
N LEU A 384 25.64 -30.31 7.88
CA LEU A 384 25.70 -31.19 9.05
C LEU A 384 26.06 -32.61 8.62
N ALA A 385 26.68 -33.32 9.56
CA ALA A 385 27.53 -34.48 9.41
C ALA A 385 26.95 -35.71 8.69
N ARG A 386 27.87 -36.57 8.23
CA ARG A 386 27.69 -37.85 7.51
C ARG A 386 26.61 -38.78 8.10
N GLY A 387 25.87 -39.44 7.21
CA GLY A 387 25.14 -40.68 7.48
C GLY A 387 24.36 -41.16 6.25
N ASN A 388 24.77 -42.30 5.69
CA ASN A 388 24.20 -42.95 4.50
C ASN A 388 22.73 -43.36 4.69
N HIS A 389 21.93 -43.29 3.62
CA HIS A 389 21.18 -44.40 2.98
C HIS A 389 20.13 -43.84 1.99
N ALA A 390 20.08 -44.42 0.79
CA ALA A 390 19.33 -43.95 -0.37
C ALA A 390 18.00 -44.70 -0.60
N ARG A 391 17.01 -44.00 -1.21
CA ARG A 391 15.92 -44.42 -2.16
C ARG A 391 14.59 -43.66 -1.91
N PRO A 392 13.63 -43.58 -2.87
CA PRO A 392 13.66 -42.91 -4.18
C PRO A 392 12.59 -41.79 -4.32
N MET A 393 12.72 -40.98 -5.38
CA MET A 393 11.93 -39.76 -5.68
C MET A 393 10.46 -40.02 -6.08
N ILE A 394 9.54 -39.19 -5.58
CA ILE A 394 8.20 -38.94 -6.15
C ILE A 394 8.28 -37.60 -6.91
N PRO A 395 7.77 -37.48 -8.16
CA PRO A 395 7.86 -36.24 -8.92
C PRO A 395 6.88 -35.19 -8.39
N VAL A 396 7.40 -34.06 -7.91
CA VAL A 396 6.61 -32.86 -7.61
C VAL A 396 6.47 -32.04 -8.89
N GLN A 397 5.23 -31.85 -9.37
CA GLN A 397 4.94 -30.90 -10.44
C GLN A 397 5.10 -29.45 -9.96
N PRO A 398 5.70 -28.54 -10.76
CA PRO A 398 5.78 -27.13 -10.40
C PRO A 398 4.44 -26.43 -10.60
N VAL A 399 3.93 -25.83 -9.51
CA VAL A 399 2.78 -24.92 -9.51
C VAL A 399 3.21 -23.60 -10.17
N ARG A 400 2.57 -23.23 -11.29
CA ARG A 400 2.74 -21.93 -11.94
C ARG A 400 2.10 -20.82 -11.10
N ILE A 401 2.89 -19.83 -10.72
CA ILE A 401 2.43 -18.57 -10.11
C ILE A 401 2.07 -17.61 -11.25
N ALA A 402 0.88 -17.00 -11.18
CA ALA A 402 0.38 -16.08 -12.19
C ALA A 402 0.92 -14.66 -11.96
N ASP A 403 1.65 -14.13 -12.93
CA ASP A 403 2.10 -12.74 -13.00
C ASP A 403 0.95 -11.84 -13.46
N ASN A 404 0.46 -10.91 -12.63
CA ASN A 404 -0.60 -9.99 -13.07
C ASN A 404 -0.45 -8.56 -12.53
N VAL A 405 -0.44 -7.62 -13.48
CA VAL A 405 -0.57 -6.14 -13.42
C VAL A 405 0.69 -5.34 -13.04
N ARG A 406 1.19 -4.55 -14.00
CA ARG A 406 2.22 -3.51 -13.84
C ARG A 406 1.64 -2.16 -14.24
N VAL A 407 1.63 -1.20 -13.33
CA VAL A 407 1.47 0.23 -13.63
C VAL A 407 2.87 0.81 -13.75
N ILE A 408 3.30 1.18 -14.95
CA ILE A 408 4.59 1.86 -15.16
C ILE A 408 4.33 3.36 -15.15
N GLY A 409 4.35 3.96 -13.96
CA GLY A 409 4.50 5.40 -13.81
C GLY A 409 5.98 5.74 -13.64
N GLN A 410 6.50 6.69 -14.44
CA GLN A 410 7.82 7.26 -14.21
C GLN A 410 7.82 8.28 -13.07
#